data_AF-A0A7V1PWS8-F1
#
_entry.id   AF-A0A7V1PWS8-F1
#
_cell.length_a   1.000
_cell.length_b   1.000
_cell.length_c   1.000
_cell.angle_alpha   90.00
_cell.angle_beta   90.00
_cell.angle_gamma   90.00
#
_symmetry.space_group_name_H-M   'P 1'
#
loop_
_entity.id
_entity.type
_entity.pdbx_description
1 polymer ?
#
loop_
_entity_poly.entity_id
_entity_poly.type
_entity_poly.pdbx_seq_one_letter_code
_entity_poly.pdbx_strand_id
1 'polypeptide(L)'
;MKSAEYPFILVVPLLLVKGAYSFAYRLLKRSSYLGDFKNATRKRKAGSADFSFLKRQGAVGELLYLETRLIWLNKRPRAFLTFGLLFLFYGFFVYGNPKLVHNYFYLIGMGVFLTGMFIFQYGQLIFEWESSYFDRLFTLNISIDMLFQEKYYLLSFSSLMLFIITLPFALFNYEIAFINLAALLFNAGFNVFLILFLGRYNKKRITLSKSALMNYEGTNFIHFIIFIPTVGLPYLLFIPFYFLDVPRVGIAVIAAVGFIGLLLKEQILKLLSRQYTKIKYEVLSGFRQG
;
A
#
# COMPACT_ATOMS: atom_id res chain seq x y z
N MET A 1 5.50 31.39 -14.02
CA MET A 1 4.07 31.44 -13.64
C MET A 1 3.23 31.63 -14.90
N LYS A 2 2.67 30.54 -15.43
CA LYS A 2 1.67 30.52 -16.52
C LYS A 2 0.57 29.49 -16.18
N SER A 3 0.25 29.36 -14.90
CA SER A 3 -0.76 28.40 -14.41
C SER A 3 -2.18 28.97 -14.36
N ALA A 4 -2.38 30.23 -14.78
CA ALA A 4 -3.66 30.94 -14.67
C ALA A 4 -4.57 30.88 -15.91
N GLU A 5 -4.13 30.31 -17.04
CA GLU A 5 -4.90 30.37 -18.31
C GLU A 5 -5.81 29.16 -18.59
N TYR A 6 -5.84 28.13 -17.72
CA TYR A 6 -6.69 26.96 -17.92
C TYR A 6 -7.41 26.53 -16.62
N PRO A 7 -8.69 26.91 -16.40
CA PRO A 7 -9.46 26.44 -15.25
C PRO A 7 -9.60 24.91 -15.19
N PHE A 8 -9.38 24.22 -16.31
CA PHE A 8 -9.33 22.76 -16.39
C PHE A 8 -8.21 22.12 -15.55
N ILE A 9 -7.09 22.82 -15.30
CA ILE A 9 -5.96 22.31 -14.51
C ILE A 9 -6.32 22.10 -13.04
N LEU A 10 -7.29 22.85 -12.51
CA LEU A 10 -7.81 22.71 -11.14
C LEU A 10 -8.95 21.67 -11.04
N VAL A 11 -9.76 21.54 -12.09
CA VAL A 11 -10.92 20.63 -12.10
C VAL A 11 -10.49 19.16 -12.19
N VAL A 12 -9.45 18.85 -12.98
CA VAL A 12 -9.00 17.47 -13.20
C VAL A 12 -8.48 16.81 -11.91
N PRO A 13 -7.59 17.43 -11.10
CA PRO A 13 -7.19 16.87 -9.81
C PRO A 13 -8.36 16.67 -8.86
N LEU A 14 -9.33 17.60 -8.83
CA LEU A 14 -10.52 17.50 -7.96
C LEU A 14 -11.42 16.32 -8.33
N LEU A 15 -11.62 16.08 -9.64
CA LEU A 15 -12.35 14.91 -10.12
C LEU A 15 -11.62 13.60 -9.78
N LEU A 16 -10.28 13.61 -9.86
CA LEU A 16 -9.46 12.47 -9.44
C LEU A 16 -9.56 12.22 -7.94
N VAL A 17 -9.54 13.24 -7.07
CA VAL A 17 -9.81 13.08 -5.62
C VAL A 17 -11.16 12.42 -5.40
N LYS A 18 -12.22 12.95 -6.03
CA LYS A 18 -13.59 12.44 -5.86
C LYS A 18 -13.72 11.00 -6.35
N GLY A 19 -13.09 10.67 -7.47
CA GLY A 19 -13.01 9.32 -8.02
C GLY A 19 -12.26 8.36 -7.10
N ALA A 20 -11.06 8.76 -6.65
CA ALA A 20 -10.22 8.02 -5.70
C ALA A 20 -10.98 7.74 -4.40
N TYR A 21 -11.59 8.76 -3.78
CA TYR A 21 -12.40 8.63 -2.58
C TYR A 21 -13.57 7.66 -2.78
N SER A 22 -14.32 7.83 -3.87
CA SER A 22 -15.47 6.98 -4.18
C SER A 22 -15.05 5.52 -4.41
N PHE A 23 -13.90 5.31 -5.06
CA PHE A 23 -13.33 4.00 -5.27
C PHE A 23 -12.88 3.35 -3.96
N ALA A 24 -12.16 4.07 -3.09
CA ALA A 24 -11.83 3.63 -1.73
C ALA A 24 -13.07 3.17 -0.98
N TYR A 25 -14.09 4.04 -0.95
CA TYR A 25 -15.30 3.80 -0.21
C TYR A 25 -16.03 2.55 -0.72
N ARG A 26 -16.11 2.36 -2.04
CA ARG A 26 -16.70 1.14 -2.63
C ARG A 26 -15.86 -0.10 -2.36
N LEU A 27 -14.54 0.03 -2.35
CA LEU A 27 -13.61 -1.07 -2.09
C LEU A 27 -13.78 -1.59 -0.65
N LEU A 28 -13.85 -0.68 0.33
CA LEU A 28 -14.15 -0.95 1.73
C LEU A 28 -15.57 -1.50 1.93
N LYS A 29 -16.56 -0.94 1.23
CA LYS A 29 -17.96 -1.39 1.35
C LYS A 29 -18.19 -2.78 0.75
N ARG A 30 -17.49 -3.16 -0.33
CA ARG A 30 -17.63 -4.48 -0.96
C ARG A 30 -17.04 -5.63 -0.15
N SER A 31 -16.03 -5.39 0.70
CA SER A 31 -15.51 -6.42 1.62
C SER A 31 -16.41 -6.65 2.84
N SER A 32 -17.46 -5.85 3.02
CA SER A 32 -18.36 -5.92 4.18
C SER A 32 -19.48 -6.97 4.08
N TYR A 33 -19.46 -7.86 3.09
CA TYR A 33 -20.48 -8.91 2.96
C TYR A 33 -20.00 -10.22 3.55
N LEU A 34 -20.34 -10.42 4.83
CA LEU A 34 -20.74 -11.67 5.51
C LEU A 34 -20.29 -11.65 6.98
N GLY A 35 -21.27 -11.74 7.88
CA GLY A 35 -21.06 -12.09 9.29
C GLY A 35 -21.53 -11.02 10.28
N ASP A 36 -22.84 -10.97 10.52
CA ASP A 36 -23.39 -10.48 11.78
C ASP A 36 -22.75 -11.27 12.93
N PHE A 37 -21.94 -10.61 13.76
CA PHE A 37 -21.62 -11.09 15.10
C PHE A 37 -21.93 -10.00 16.12
N LYS A 38 -22.92 -10.33 16.97
CA LYS A 38 -23.42 -9.56 18.10
C LYS A 38 -22.31 -9.22 19.12
N ASN A 39 -22.34 -7.96 19.57
CA ASN A 39 -22.09 -7.44 20.92
C ASN A 39 -20.84 -7.89 21.73
N ALA A 40 -20.00 -6.91 22.09
CA ALA A 40 -19.47 -6.79 23.47
C ALA A 40 -19.00 -5.35 23.79
N THR A 41 -19.84 -4.68 24.58
CA THR A 41 -19.66 -3.64 25.59
C THR A 41 -18.23 -3.13 25.93
N ARG A 42 -18.12 -1.79 26.00
CA ARG A 42 -17.55 -0.95 27.10
C ARG A 42 -16.18 -0.25 26.96
N LYS A 43 -16.24 1.00 27.49
CA LYS A 43 -15.22 1.97 27.97
C LYS A 43 -14.47 2.83 26.95
N ARG A 44 -15.05 4.03 26.74
CA ARG A 44 -14.37 5.28 26.33
C ARG A 44 -13.13 5.52 27.21
N LYS A 45 -11.95 5.56 26.60
CA LYS A 45 -10.79 6.30 27.13
C LYS A 45 -10.51 7.43 26.14
N ALA A 46 -10.56 8.67 26.62
CA ALA A 46 -10.20 9.85 25.86
C ALA A 46 -8.69 9.80 25.52
N GLY A 47 -8.33 10.06 24.27
CA GLY A 47 -6.93 10.24 23.84
C GLY A 47 -6.39 9.30 22.74
N SER A 48 -7.13 8.27 22.30
CA SER A 48 -6.73 7.45 21.14
C SER A 48 -7.57 7.81 19.91
N ALA A 49 -6.94 7.98 18.75
CA ALA A 49 -7.64 8.09 17.47
C ALA A 49 -8.63 6.92 17.33
N ASP A 50 -9.93 7.22 17.36
CA ASP A 50 -11.00 6.23 17.48
C ASP A 50 -11.38 5.73 16.09
N PHE A 51 -10.68 4.69 15.61
CA PHE A 51 -10.96 4.03 14.32
C PHE A 51 -12.14 3.04 14.39
N SER A 52 -13.09 3.22 15.32
CA SER A 52 -14.21 2.29 15.57
C SER A 52 -15.13 2.03 14.36
N PHE A 53 -15.07 2.83 13.30
CA PHE A 53 -15.77 2.56 12.04
C PHE A 53 -15.27 1.28 11.35
N LEU A 54 -14.03 0.87 11.58
CA LEU A 54 -13.46 -0.36 11.03
C LEU A 54 -14.10 -1.61 11.68
N LYS A 55 -14.43 -1.56 12.97
CA LYS A 55 -15.07 -2.68 13.70
C LYS A 55 -16.48 -3.03 13.20
N ARG A 56 -17.15 -2.10 12.50
CA ARG A 56 -18.50 -2.32 11.97
C ARG A 56 -18.51 -3.11 10.65
N GLN A 57 -17.36 -3.49 10.12
CA GLN A 57 -17.18 -4.07 8.78
C GLN A 57 -16.84 -5.58 8.81
N GLY A 58 -17.26 -6.30 9.84
CA GLY A 58 -17.00 -7.74 10.01
C GLY A 58 -15.55 -8.05 10.42
N ALA A 59 -15.16 -9.33 10.34
CA ALA A 59 -13.86 -9.82 10.83
C ALA A 59 -12.65 -9.14 10.18
N VAL A 60 -12.72 -8.86 8.87
CA VAL A 60 -11.65 -8.13 8.14
C VAL A 60 -11.52 -6.69 8.64
N GLY A 61 -12.65 -6.03 8.93
CA GLY A 61 -12.65 -4.69 9.51
C GLY A 61 -12.09 -4.65 10.93
N GLU A 62 -12.36 -5.67 11.74
CA GLU A 62 -11.75 -5.78 13.06
C GLU A 62 -10.23 -6.02 12.99
N LEU A 63 -9.77 -6.86 12.06
CA LEU A 63 -8.34 -7.02 11.81
C LEU A 63 -7.69 -5.70 11.37
N LEU A 64 -8.31 -4.96 10.44
CA LEU A 64 -7.84 -3.62 10.03
C LEU A 64 -7.76 -2.65 11.22
N TYR A 65 -8.75 -2.71 12.12
CA TYR A 65 -8.75 -1.90 13.34
C TYR A 65 -7.58 -2.26 14.26
N LEU A 66 -7.30 -3.55 14.45
CA LEU A 66 -6.18 -3.99 15.28
C LEU A 66 -4.85 -3.57 14.67
N GLU A 67 -4.71 -3.70 13.35
CA GLU A 67 -3.47 -3.37 12.65
C GLU A 67 -3.19 -1.86 12.62
N THR A 68 -4.22 -1.05 12.33
CA THR A 68 -4.10 0.42 12.44
C THR A 68 -3.73 0.88 13.84
N ARG A 69 -4.31 0.23 14.87
CA ARG A 69 -3.95 0.49 16.26
C ARG A 69 -2.52 0.04 16.58
N LEU A 70 -2.06 -1.09 16.05
CA LEU A 70 -0.68 -1.55 16.16
C LEU A 70 0.28 -0.51 15.57
N ILE A 71 -0.05 0.01 14.39
CA ILE A 71 0.76 1.04 13.73
C ILE A 71 0.88 2.28 14.62
N TRP A 72 -0.24 2.74 15.17
CA TRP A 72 -0.26 3.98 15.95
C TRP A 72 0.39 3.85 17.33
N LEU A 73 0.25 2.69 17.99
CA LEU A 73 0.75 2.49 19.35
C LEU A 73 2.24 2.18 19.41
N ASN A 74 2.81 1.55 18.37
CA ASN A 74 4.21 1.13 18.39
C ASN A 74 5.13 2.18 17.76
N LYS A 75 6.38 2.26 18.22
CA LYS A 75 7.35 3.25 17.74
C LYS A 75 7.80 2.93 16.32
N ARG A 76 8.12 1.67 16.04
CA ARG A 76 8.70 1.24 14.76
C ARG A 76 7.73 1.34 13.57
N PRO A 77 6.52 0.76 13.60
CA PRO A 77 5.51 0.97 12.54
C PRO A 77 5.17 2.43 12.29
N ARG A 78 5.01 3.22 13.36
CA ARG A 78 4.72 4.65 13.27
C ARG A 78 5.86 5.42 12.61
N ALA A 79 7.11 5.06 12.89
CA ALA A 79 8.26 5.66 12.24
C ALA A 79 8.23 5.42 10.72
N PHE A 80 7.86 4.22 10.25
CA PHE A 80 7.70 3.95 8.81
C PHE A 80 6.59 4.79 8.18
N LEU A 81 5.46 4.97 8.88
CA LEU A 81 4.42 5.89 8.43
C LEU A 81 4.94 7.34 8.35
N THR A 82 5.64 7.81 9.38
CA THR A 82 6.20 9.17 9.42
C THR A 82 7.25 9.38 8.34
N PHE A 83 8.18 8.44 8.15
CA PHE A 83 9.19 8.52 7.09
C PHE A 83 8.56 8.46 5.70
N GLY A 84 7.52 7.64 5.51
CA GLY A 84 6.74 7.64 4.27
C GLY A 84 6.10 8.99 3.97
N LEU A 85 5.50 9.63 4.98
CA LEU A 85 4.94 10.99 4.83
C LEU A 85 6.02 12.05 4.59
N LEU A 86 7.15 11.97 5.29
CA LEU A 86 8.28 12.88 5.07
C LEU A 86 8.88 12.72 3.67
N PHE A 87 8.93 11.50 3.15
CA PHE A 87 9.41 11.22 1.80
C PHE A 87 8.52 11.87 0.72
N LEU A 88 7.26 12.18 1.01
CA LEU A 88 6.43 12.95 0.08
C LEU A 88 7.00 14.34 -0.20
N PHE A 89 7.69 14.96 0.76
CA PHE A 89 8.35 16.25 0.53
C PHE A 89 9.48 16.14 -0.50
N TYR A 90 10.09 14.97 -0.66
CA TYR A 90 11.05 14.73 -1.74
C TYR A 90 10.41 14.90 -3.13
N GLY A 91 9.09 14.70 -3.24
CA GLY A 91 8.32 14.98 -4.46
C GLY A 91 8.42 16.43 -4.92
N PHE A 92 8.54 17.40 -4.00
CA PHE A 92 8.75 18.81 -4.38
C PHE A 92 10.09 19.03 -5.08
N PHE A 93 11.15 18.33 -4.65
CA PHE A 93 12.47 18.45 -5.28
C PHE A 93 12.50 17.85 -6.69
N VAL A 94 11.81 16.72 -6.89
CA VAL A 94 11.77 16.05 -8.21
C VAL A 94 10.82 16.78 -9.16
N TYR A 95 9.57 17.00 -8.76
CA TYR A 95 8.56 17.61 -9.62
C TYR A 95 8.72 19.13 -9.77
N GLY A 96 9.34 19.80 -8.80
CA GLY A 96 9.68 21.23 -8.91
C GLY A 96 10.90 21.52 -9.78
N ASN A 97 11.70 20.50 -10.15
CA ASN A 97 12.89 20.69 -10.95
C ASN A 97 12.56 20.72 -12.45
N PRO A 98 12.81 21.84 -13.18
CA PRO A 98 12.48 21.97 -14.60
C PRO A 98 13.16 20.94 -15.50
N LYS A 99 14.32 20.39 -15.10
CA LYS A 99 15.03 19.35 -15.86
C LYS A 99 14.41 17.96 -15.72
N LEU A 100 13.68 17.70 -14.62
CA LEU A 100 13.13 16.39 -14.31
C LEU A 100 11.61 16.30 -14.56
N VAL A 101 10.91 17.44 -14.49
CA VAL A 101 9.44 17.51 -14.57
C VAL A 101 8.86 17.07 -15.94
N HIS A 102 9.69 16.97 -16.97
CA HIS A 102 9.33 16.50 -18.31
C HIS A 102 9.95 15.14 -18.67
N ASN A 103 10.71 14.53 -17.77
CA ASN A 103 11.33 13.23 -18.03
C ASN A 103 10.45 12.10 -17.50
N TYR A 104 9.78 11.40 -18.41
CA TYR A 104 8.85 10.31 -18.10
C TYR A 104 9.44 9.22 -17.21
N PHE A 105 10.73 8.86 -17.36
CA PHE A 105 11.35 7.84 -16.53
C PHE A 105 11.39 8.27 -15.06
N TYR A 106 11.82 9.50 -14.78
CA TYR A 106 11.81 10.05 -13.43
C TYR A 106 10.38 10.19 -12.89
N LEU A 107 9.44 10.65 -13.71
CA LEU A 107 8.04 10.81 -13.28
C LEU A 107 7.40 9.46 -12.91
N ILE A 108 7.61 8.41 -13.73
CA ILE A 108 7.06 7.07 -13.47
C ILE A 108 7.69 6.47 -12.21
N GLY A 109 9.02 6.50 -12.09
CA GLY A 109 9.70 6.00 -10.91
C GLY A 109 9.24 6.71 -9.65
N MET A 110 9.22 8.05 -9.68
CA MET A 110 8.80 8.85 -8.54
C MET A 110 7.32 8.66 -8.21
N GLY A 111 6.45 8.49 -9.21
CA GLY A 111 5.04 8.20 -9.01
C GLY A 111 4.83 6.86 -8.30
N VAL A 112 5.53 5.81 -8.74
CA VAL A 112 5.51 4.49 -8.09
C VAL A 112 5.99 4.59 -6.64
N PHE A 113 7.08 5.31 -6.39
CA PHE A 113 7.60 5.51 -5.04
C PHE A 113 6.66 6.30 -4.14
N LEU A 114 6.27 7.51 -4.55
CA LEU A 114 5.45 8.38 -3.70
C LEU A 114 4.11 7.75 -3.35
N THR A 115 3.46 7.10 -4.33
CA THR A 115 2.17 6.43 -4.10
C THR A 115 2.33 5.06 -3.43
N GLY A 116 3.51 4.44 -3.48
CA GLY A 116 3.77 3.10 -2.96
C GLY A 116 4.62 3.05 -1.69
N MET A 117 5.09 4.19 -1.17
CA MET A 117 6.15 4.22 -0.16
C MET A 117 5.78 3.45 1.12
N PHE A 118 4.53 3.56 1.58
CA PHE A 118 4.06 2.78 2.71
C PHE A 118 4.00 1.28 2.41
N ILE A 119 3.60 0.90 1.19
CA ILE A 119 3.62 -0.48 0.73
C ILE A 119 5.04 -1.04 0.82
N PHE A 120 6.04 -0.32 0.33
CA PHE A 120 7.43 -0.79 0.32
C PHE A 120 8.06 -0.84 1.71
N GLN A 121 7.80 0.13 2.59
CA GLN A 121 8.38 0.12 3.94
C GLN A 121 7.66 -0.85 4.87
N TYR A 122 6.33 -0.75 4.95
CA TYR A 122 5.54 -1.56 5.86
C TYR A 122 5.41 -3.00 5.38
N GLY A 123 5.27 -3.18 4.05
CA GLY A 123 5.13 -4.48 3.40
C GLY A 123 6.37 -5.38 3.50
N GLN A 124 7.57 -4.81 3.67
CA GLN A 124 8.77 -5.60 3.91
C GLN A 124 8.62 -6.51 5.14
N LEU A 125 7.91 -6.07 6.18
CA LEU A 125 7.76 -6.82 7.42
C LEU A 125 6.31 -7.30 7.63
N ILE A 126 5.54 -7.45 6.54
CA ILE A 126 4.07 -7.50 6.54
C ILE A 126 3.44 -8.48 7.55
N PHE A 127 4.03 -9.66 7.76
CA PHE A 127 3.58 -10.67 8.74
C PHE A 127 4.43 -10.70 10.03
N GLU A 128 5.58 -10.02 10.05
CA GLU A 128 6.44 -9.97 11.23
C GLU A 128 5.88 -8.99 12.27
N TRP A 129 5.09 -7.99 11.83
CA TRP A 129 4.40 -7.06 12.74
C TRP A 129 3.55 -7.79 13.78
N GLU A 130 2.93 -8.91 13.40
CA GLU A 130 2.12 -9.71 14.32
C GLU A 130 2.89 -10.84 15.01
N SER A 131 4.18 -11.00 14.74
CA SER A 131 5.01 -12.11 15.29
C SER A 131 4.90 -12.25 16.81
N SER A 132 4.69 -11.16 17.55
CA SER A 132 4.54 -11.16 19.01
C SER A 132 3.22 -11.76 19.53
N TYR A 133 2.17 -11.80 18.73
CA TYR A 133 0.85 -12.34 19.08
C TYR A 133 0.30 -13.29 18.02
N PHE A 134 1.16 -13.76 17.11
CA PHE A 134 0.79 -14.58 15.97
C PHE A 134 0.13 -15.88 16.41
N ASP A 135 0.62 -16.52 17.48
CA ASP A 135 0.00 -17.71 18.08
C ASP A 135 -1.46 -17.47 18.47
N ARG A 136 -1.78 -16.28 19.01
CA ARG A 136 -3.15 -15.91 19.36
C ARG A 136 -4.03 -15.69 18.13
N LEU A 137 -3.49 -15.24 17.00
CA LEU A 137 -4.28 -15.09 15.77
C LEU A 137 -4.82 -16.45 15.28
N PHE A 138 -4.08 -17.54 15.49
CA PHE A 138 -4.53 -18.90 15.11
C PHE A 138 -5.44 -19.59 16.11
N THR A 139 -5.56 -19.07 17.34
CA THR A 139 -6.57 -19.56 18.30
C THR A 139 -7.92 -18.87 18.14
N LEU A 140 -7.96 -17.75 17.41
CA LEU A 140 -9.18 -17.07 17.03
C LEU A 140 -9.79 -17.73 15.78
N ASN A 141 -11.10 -17.60 15.61
CA ASN A 141 -11.82 -18.12 14.43
C ASN A 141 -11.62 -17.19 13.21
N ILE A 142 -10.36 -16.95 12.83
CA ILE A 142 -9.95 -16.06 11.74
C ILE A 142 -9.28 -16.90 10.66
N SER A 143 -9.79 -16.82 9.43
CA SER A 143 -9.18 -17.53 8.30
C SER A 143 -7.98 -16.75 7.76
N ILE A 144 -6.99 -17.47 7.22
CA ILE A 144 -5.84 -16.84 6.54
C ILE A 144 -6.30 -16.00 5.34
N ASP A 145 -7.41 -16.38 4.70
CA ASP A 145 -8.04 -15.57 3.64
C ASP A 145 -8.41 -14.17 4.15
N MET A 146 -9.00 -14.07 5.34
CA MET A 146 -9.35 -12.78 5.96
C MET A 146 -8.11 -11.96 6.30
N LEU A 147 -7.03 -12.60 6.78
CA LEU A 147 -5.76 -11.93 7.04
C LEU A 147 -5.17 -11.33 5.74
N PHE A 148 -5.15 -12.08 4.64
CA PHE A 148 -4.65 -11.57 3.36
C PHE A 148 -5.52 -10.43 2.81
N GLN A 149 -6.84 -10.52 2.98
CA GLN A 149 -7.75 -9.43 2.61
C GLN A 149 -7.48 -8.16 3.43
N GLU A 150 -7.29 -8.29 4.74
CA GLU A 150 -6.94 -7.17 5.61
C GLU A 150 -5.67 -6.48 5.13
N LYS A 151 -4.57 -7.22 4.95
CA LYS A 151 -3.29 -6.67 4.49
C LYS A 151 -3.41 -5.99 3.13
N TYR A 152 -4.16 -6.60 2.21
CA TYR A 152 -4.45 -6.00 0.92
C TYR A 152 -5.14 -4.65 1.06
N TYR A 153 -6.21 -4.57 1.87
CA TYR A 153 -6.96 -3.33 2.06
C TYR A 153 -6.14 -2.25 2.76
N LEU A 154 -5.37 -2.60 3.79
CA LEU A 154 -4.48 -1.67 4.47
C LEU A 154 -3.49 -1.04 3.49
N LEU A 155 -2.78 -1.88 2.71
CA LEU A 155 -1.75 -1.44 1.79
C LEU A 155 -2.32 -0.65 0.61
N SER A 156 -3.38 -1.14 -0.03
CA SER A 156 -4.01 -0.46 -1.17
C SER A 156 -4.67 0.87 -0.75
N PHE A 157 -5.31 0.92 0.42
CA PHE A 157 -5.86 2.16 0.96
C PHE A 157 -4.77 3.16 1.30
N SER A 158 -3.64 2.72 1.87
CA SER A 158 -2.50 3.61 2.13
C SER A 158 -1.98 4.25 0.84
N SER A 159 -1.89 3.48 -0.25
CA SER A 159 -1.43 3.97 -1.54
C SER A 159 -2.37 5.01 -2.13
N LEU A 160 -3.68 4.79 -1.97
CA LEU A 160 -4.70 5.75 -2.37
C LEU A 160 -4.60 7.06 -1.59
N MET A 161 -4.39 7.00 -0.27
CA MET A 161 -4.20 8.21 0.54
C MET A 161 -2.95 8.98 0.10
N LEU A 162 -1.84 8.27 -0.14
CA LEU A 162 -0.62 8.88 -0.66
C LEU A 162 -0.84 9.52 -2.03
N PHE A 163 -1.56 8.85 -2.94
CA PHE A 163 -1.95 9.44 -4.23
C PHE A 163 -2.75 10.73 -4.07
N ILE A 164 -3.73 10.78 -3.16
CA ILE A 164 -4.49 12.01 -2.91
C ILE A 164 -3.56 13.15 -2.47
N ILE A 165 -2.56 12.84 -1.63
CA ILE A 165 -1.57 13.82 -1.17
C ILE A 165 -0.62 14.26 -2.28
N THR A 166 -0.39 13.43 -3.32
CA THR A 166 0.46 13.81 -4.46
C THR A 166 -0.26 14.65 -5.52
N LEU A 167 -1.58 14.77 -5.49
CA LEU A 167 -2.35 15.54 -6.48
C LEU A 167 -1.97 17.02 -6.60
N PRO A 168 -1.60 17.75 -5.52
CA PRO A 168 -1.09 19.11 -5.64
C PRO A 168 0.14 19.24 -6.54
N PHE A 169 0.94 18.17 -6.74
CA PHE A 169 2.07 18.20 -7.66
C PHE A 169 1.66 18.35 -9.14
N ALA A 170 0.39 18.11 -9.48
CA ALA A 170 -0.17 18.36 -10.81
C ALA A 170 -0.06 19.84 -11.24
N LEU A 171 0.11 20.76 -10.28
CA LEU A 171 0.34 22.18 -10.56
C LEU A 171 1.69 22.45 -11.25
N PHE A 172 2.68 21.56 -11.12
CA PHE A 172 3.96 21.67 -11.82
C PHE A 172 3.87 21.12 -13.25
N ASN A 173 3.20 19.98 -13.42
CA ASN A 173 2.89 19.36 -14.70
C ASN A 173 1.64 18.47 -14.54
N TYR A 174 0.61 18.69 -15.36
CA TYR A 174 -0.64 17.93 -15.29
C TYR A 174 -0.45 16.43 -15.56
N GLU A 175 0.60 16.06 -16.32
CA GLU A 175 0.93 14.66 -16.61
C GLU A 175 1.30 13.88 -15.34
N ILE A 176 1.80 14.57 -14.30
CA ILE A 176 2.11 13.98 -12.98
C ILE A 176 0.86 13.35 -12.38
N ALA A 177 -0.31 13.96 -12.52
CA ALA A 177 -1.55 13.41 -11.98
C ALA A 177 -1.90 12.06 -12.63
N PHE A 178 -1.76 11.96 -13.95
CA PHE A 178 -2.03 10.75 -14.71
C PHE A 178 -1.00 9.65 -14.45
N ILE A 179 0.28 10.02 -14.35
CA ILE A 179 1.36 9.10 -14.02
C ILE A 179 1.19 8.56 -12.60
N ASN A 180 0.86 9.43 -11.64
CA ASN A 180 0.62 9.01 -10.26
C ASN A 180 -0.65 8.15 -10.13
N LEU A 181 -1.67 8.39 -10.97
CA LEU A 181 -2.84 7.53 -11.05
C LEU A 181 -2.48 6.15 -11.61
N ALA A 182 -1.69 6.08 -12.68
CA ALA A 182 -1.19 4.83 -13.24
C ALA A 182 -0.34 4.08 -12.20
N ALA A 183 0.51 4.80 -11.48
CA ALA A 183 1.33 4.26 -10.39
C ALA A 183 0.48 3.74 -9.22
N LEU A 184 -0.59 4.45 -8.83
CA LEU A 184 -1.54 3.97 -7.82
C LEU A 184 -2.18 2.64 -8.26
N LEU A 185 -2.68 2.57 -9.50
CA LEU A 185 -3.31 1.36 -10.03
C LEU A 185 -2.32 0.20 -10.07
N PHE A 186 -1.10 0.46 -10.51
CA PHE A 186 -0.02 -0.53 -10.52
C PHE A 186 0.37 -0.96 -9.10
N ASN A 187 0.46 -0.03 -8.16
CA ASN A 187 0.77 -0.32 -6.77
C ASN A 187 -0.29 -1.22 -6.14
N ALA A 188 -1.56 -0.83 -6.22
CA ALA A 188 -2.68 -1.57 -5.65
C ALA A 188 -3.00 -2.88 -6.40
N GLY A 189 -2.71 -2.95 -7.70
CA GLY A 189 -3.02 -4.08 -8.58
C GLY A 189 -1.87 -5.06 -8.81
N PHE A 190 -0.63 -4.69 -8.49
CA PHE A 190 0.54 -5.55 -8.67
C PHE A 190 1.44 -5.56 -7.44
N ASN A 191 1.95 -4.40 -7.00
CA ASN A 191 2.97 -4.36 -5.94
C ASN A 191 2.46 -4.88 -4.58
N VAL A 192 1.19 -4.63 -4.24
CA VAL A 192 0.59 -5.20 -3.02
C VAL A 192 0.61 -6.73 -3.09
N PHE A 193 0.22 -7.34 -4.21
CA PHE A 193 0.23 -8.81 -4.35
C PHE A 193 1.65 -9.38 -4.33
N LEU A 194 2.60 -8.69 -4.98
CA LEU A 194 4.00 -9.06 -4.95
C LEU A 194 4.55 -9.09 -3.50
N ILE A 195 4.21 -8.07 -2.71
CA ILE A 195 4.60 -8.00 -1.29
C ILE A 195 3.95 -9.11 -0.48
N LEU A 196 2.66 -9.37 -0.67
CA LEU A 196 1.96 -10.45 0.02
C LEU A 196 2.55 -11.83 -0.35
N PHE A 197 2.94 -12.01 -1.60
CA PHE A 197 3.63 -13.22 -2.05
C PHE A 197 4.99 -13.38 -1.36
N LEU A 198 5.80 -12.31 -1.31
CA LEU A 198 7.13 -12.36 -0.69
C LEU A 198 7.09 -12.41 0.84
N GLY A 199 6.02 -11.93 1.46
CA GLY A 199 5.78 -12.03 2.90
C GLY A 199 5.87 -13.48 3.43
N ARG A 200 5.71 -14.48 2.56
CA ARG A 200 5.92 -15.90 2.90
C ARG A 200 7.33 -16.22 3.43
N TYR A 201 8.32 -15.40 3.08
CA TYR A 201 9.71 -15.57 3.49
C TYR A 201 10.05 -14.84 4.81
N ASN A 202 9.10 -14.07 5.34
CA ASN A 202 9.25 -13.34 6.59
C ASN A 202 8.96 -14.27 7.76
N LYS A 203 9.99 -15.00 8.20
CA LYS A 203 9.89 -16.01 9.26
C LYS A 203 10.52 -15.56 10.58
N LYS A 204 11.02 -14.32 10.67
CA LYS A 204 11.74 -13.83 11.85
C LYS A 204 10.83 -13.01 12.75
N ARG A 205 10.94 -13.23 14.06
CA ARG A 205 10.28 -12.38 15.05
C ARG A 205 10.96 -11.02 15.10
N ILE A 206 10.17 -9.97 15.33
CA ILE A 206 10.68 -8.60 15.46
C ILE A 206 10.17 -7.94 16.74
N THR A 207 11.00 -7.08 17.33
CA THR A 207 10.61 -6.30 18.51
C THR A 207 9.99 -4.96 18.08
N LEU A 208 8.72 -4.74 18.43
CA LEU A 208 7.96 -3.53 18.03
C LEU A 208 8.30 -2.26 18.82
N SER A 209 8.78 -2.42 20.06
CA SER A 209 9.07 -1.32 21.00
C SER A 209 10.44 -0.67 20.77
N LYS A 210 11.36 -1.37 20.09
CA LYS A 210 12.68 -0.85 19.73
C LYS A 210 12.55 0.30 18.73
N SER A 211 13.53 1.20 18.76
CA SER A 211 13.64 2.27 17.76
C SER A 211 13.72 1.69 16.34
N ALA A 212 13.20 2.41 15.36
CA ALA A 212 13.40 2.08 13.95
C ALA A 212 14.82 2.44 13.46
N LEU A 213 15.50 3.35 14.14
CA LEU A 213 16.86 3.78 13.80
C LEU A 213 17.87 2.72 14.28
N MET A 214 18.74 2.27 13.36
CA MET A 214 19.75 1.22 13.58
C MET A 214 19.19 -0.14 14.02
N ASN A 215 17.95 -0.47 13.63
CA ASN A 215 17.37 -1.79 13.87
C ASN A 215 17.31 -2.61 12.57
N TYR A 216 18.16 -3.63 12.50
CA TYR A 216 18.25 -4.55 11.36
C TYR A 216 17.47 -5.87 11.57
N GLU A 217 16.66 -5.99 12.63
CA GLU A 217 15.77 -7.15 12.84
C GLU A 217 14.76 -7.25 11.68
N GLY A 218 14.64 -8.43 11.08
CA GLY A 218 13.75 -8.65 9.94
C GLY A 218 14.31 -8.20 8.58
N THR A 219 15.51 -7.60 8.54
CA THR A 219 16.16 -7.26 7.27
C THR A 219 16.62 -8.53 6.54
N ASN A 220 16.00 -8.79 5.39
CA ASN A 220 16.29 -9.93 4.52
C ASN A 220 16.76 -9.42 3.16
N PHE A 221 17.67 -10.15 2.50
CA PHE A 221 18.09 -9.85 1.13
C PHE A 221 16.91 -9.82 0.14
N ILE A 222 15.84 -10.57 0.44
CA ILE A 222 14.59 -10.57 -0.32
C ILE A 222 13.98 -9.15 -0.43
N HIS A 223 14.22 -8.27 0.54
CA HIS A 223 13.76 -6.87 0.51
C HIS A 223 14.50 -6.01 -0.51
N PHE A 224 15.70 -6.40 -0.94
CA PHE A 224 16.40 -5.73 -2.03
C PHE A 224 15.92 -6.26 -3.38
N ILE A 225 15.68 -7.57 -3.46
CA ILE A 225 15.15 -8.21 -4.68
C ILE A 225 13.80 -7.61 -5.06
N ILE A 226 12.94 -7.28 -4.09
CA ILE A 226 11.58 -6.76 -4.35
C ILE A 226 11.57 -5.43 -5.12
N PHE A 227 12.61 -4.63 -5.00
CA PHE A 227 12.70 -3.32 -5.64
C PHE A 227 12.79 -3.45 -7.17
N ILE A 228 13.44 -4.50 -7.65
CA ILE A 228 13.66 -4.78 -9.07
C ILE A 228 12.32 -4.93 -9.82
N PRO A 229 11.41 -5.86 -9.46
CA PRO A 229 10.10 -5.96 -10.13
C PRO A 229 9.21 -4.75 -9.84
N THR A 230 9.30 -4.15 -8.65
CA THR A 230 8.47 -3.01 -8.25
C THR A 230 8.63 -1.80 -9.17
N VAL A 231 9.88 -1.47 -9.53
CA VAL A 231 10.20 -0.31 -10.39
C VAL A 231 10.51 -0.75 -11.82
N GLY A 232 11.19 -1.89 -11.96
CA GLY A 232 11.62 -2.42 -13.24
C GLY A 232 10.46 -2.86 -14.12
N LEU A 233 9.38 -3.44 -13.56
CA LEU A 233 8.23 -3.83 -14.37
C LEU A 233 7.49 -2.63 -14.99
N PRO A 234 7.20 -1.53 -14.25
CA PRO A 234 6.70 -0.29 -14.86
C PRO A 234 7.57 0.21 -16.00
N TYR A 235 8.89 0.23 -15.84
CA TYR A 235 9.79 0.66 -16.92
C TYR A 235 9.79 -0.30 -18.10
N LEU A 236 9.79 -1.61 -17.85
CA LEU A 236 9.71 -2.62 -18.91
C LEU A 236 8.44 -2.46 -19.74
N LEU A 237 7.31 -2.17 -19.09
CA LEU A 237 6.04 -1.88 -19.77
C LEU A 237 6.07 -0.57 -20.55
N PHE A 238 6.81 0.44 -20.07
CA PHE A 238 6.86 1.77 -20.68
C PHE A 238 7.82 1.88 -21.88
N ILE A 239 8.99 1.26 -21.79
CA ILE A 239 10.10 1.40 -22.76
C ILE A 239 9.68 1.20 -24.23
N PRO A 240 8.89 0.16 -24.61
CA PRO A 240 8.49 -0.03 -26.00
C PRO A 240 7.71 1.18 -26.55
N PHE A 241 6.83 1.77 -25.75
CA PHE A 241 6.01 2.92 -26.15
C PHE A 241 6.80 4.22 -26.16
N TYR A 242 7.85 4.32 -25.35
CA TYR A 242 8.78 5.43 -25.41
C TYR A 242 9.54 5.45 -26.74
N PHE A 243 10.04 4.31 -27.22
CA PHE A 243 10.73 4.22 -28.52
C PHE A 243 9.81 4.38 -29.73
N LEU A 244 8.51 4.16 -29.56
CA LEU A 244 7.48 4.41 -30.58
C LEU A 244 6.92 5.85 -30.56
N ASP A 245 7.52 6.75 -29.77
CA ASP A 245 7.12 8.14 -29.60
C ASP A 245 5.66 8.33 -29.11
N VAL A 246 5.15 7.35 -28.35
CA VAL A 246 3.80 7.36 -27.76
C VAL A 246 3.83 7.11 -26.23
N PRO A 247 4.56 7.93 -25.44
CA PRO A 247 4.77 7.70 -24.01
C PRO A 247 3.46 7.65 -23.20
N ARG A 248 2.44 8.40 -23.62
CA ARG A 248 1.11 8.39 -22.98
C ARG A 248 0.43 7.02 -23.05
N VAL A 249 0.64 6.29 -24.14
CA VAL A 249 0.14 4.92 -24.29
C VAL A 249 0.88 3.99 -23.31
N GLY A 250 2.20 4.16 -23.15
CA GLY A 250 2.96 3.40 -22.15
C GLY A 250 2.46 3.61 -20.72
N ILE A 251 2.13 4.85 -20.35
CA ILE A 251 1.50 5.16 -19.05
C ILE A 251 0.13 4.48 -18.92
N ALA A 252 -0.68 4.51 -19.97
CA ALA A 252 -1.98 3.85 -19.99
C ALA A 252 -1.84 2.32 -19.87
N VAL A 253 -0.80 1.72 -20.44
CA VAL A 253 -0.52 0.28 -20.31
C VAL A 253 -0.14 -0.08 -18.87
N ILE A 254 0.70 0.71 -18.20
CA ILE A 254 1.00 0.52 -16.77
C ILE A 254 -0.31 0.56 -15.95
N ALA A 255 -1.15 1.56 -16.20
CA ALA A 255 -2.45 1.68 -15.54
C ALA A 255 -3.35 0.47 -15.82
N ALA A 256 -3.39 -0.02 -17.06
CA ALA A 256 -4.19 -1.16 -17.47
C ALA A 256 -3.73 -2.46 -16.79
N VAL A 257 -2.42 -2.71 -16.71
CA VAL A 257 -1.87 -3.88 -15.99
C VAL A 257 -2.26 -3.84 -14.51
N GLY A 258 -2.10 -2.69 -13.87
CA GLY A 258 -2.56 -2.48 -12.49
C GLY A 258 -4.07 -2.72 -12.34
N PHE A 259 -4.87 -2.16 -13.26
CA PHE A 259 -6.32 -2.32 -13.24
C PHE A 259 -6.76 -3.78 -13.43
N ILE A 260 -6.14 -4.54 -14.33
CA ILE A 260 -6.39 -5.98 -14.50
C ILE A 260 -6.11 -6.73 -13.19
N GLY A 261 -5.01 -6.41 -12.51
CA GLY A 261 -4.70 -6.98 -11.20
C GLY A 261 -5.76 -6.67 -10.14
N LEU A 262 -6.34 -5.46 -10.15
CA LEU A 262 -7.46 -5.10 -9.27
C LEU A 262 -8.73 -5.92 -9.56
N LEU A 263 -9.00 -6.21 -10.84
CA LEU A 263 -10.14 -7.06 -11.23
C LEU A 263 -9.94 -8.51 -10.78
N LEU A 264 -8.70 -9.00 -10.79
CA LEU A 264 -8.33 -10.36 -10.39
C LEU A 264 -8.01 -10.50 -8.89
N LYS A 265 -8.29 -9.47 -8.08
CA LYS A 265 -7.87 -9.42 -6.67
C LYS A 265 -8.32 -10.62 -5.85
N GLU A 266 -9.56 -11.09 -6.05
CA GLU A 266 -10.13 -12.16 -5.22
C GLU A 266 -9.46 -13.50 -5.53
N GLN A 267 -9.18 -13.76 -6.81
CA GLN A 267 -8.49 -14.95 -7.30
C GLN A 267 -7.05 -14.96 -6.80
N ILE A 268 -6.34 -13.83 -6.91
CA ILE A 268 -4.94 -13.70 -6.49
C ILE A 268 -4.84 -13.86 -4.97
N LEU A 269 -5.66 -13.16 -4.19
CA LEU A 269 -5.63 -13.26 -2.72
C LEU A 269 -5.91 -14.69 -2.24
N LYS A 270 -6.88 -15.37 -2.85
CA LYS A 270 -7.18 -16.77 -2.54
C LYS A 270 -6.04 -17.73 -2.91
N LEU A 271 -5.32 -17.44 -3.99
CA LEU A 271 -4.12 -18.21 -4.35
C LEU A 271 -3.01 -18.02 -3.31
N LEU A 272 -2.73 -16.76 -2.95
CA LEU A 272 -1.68 -16.42 -1.99
C LEU A 272 -1.97 -16.96 -0.60
N SER A 273 -3.21 -16.83 -0.12
CA SER A 273 -3.62 -17.36 1.19
C SER A 273 -3.51 -18.89 1.26
N ARG A 274 -3.86 -19.61 0.19
CA ARG A 274 -3.68 -21.07 0.08
C ARG A 274 -2.21 -21.46 0.14
N GLN A 275 -1.34 -20.73 -0.54
CA GLN A 275 0.11 -20.98 -0.49
C GLN A 275 0.65 -20.73 0.93
N TYR A 276 0.23 -19.65 1.56
CA TYR A 276 0.64 -19.31 2.92
C TYR A 276 0.15 -20.34 3.95
N THR A 277 -1.08 -20.84 3.78
CA THR A 277 -1.65 -21.89 4.63
C THR A 277 -0.79 -23.14 4.68
N LYS A 278 -0.12 -23.51 3.57
CA LYS A 278 0.77 -24.68 3.52
C LYS A 278 2.02 -24.51 4.37
N ILE A 279 2.54 -23.30 4.49
CA ILE A 279 3.79 -23.00 5.21
C ILE A 279 3.56 -22.40 6.60
N LYS A 280 2.31 -22.21 7.03
CA LYS A 280 1.96 -21.47 8.25
C LYS A 280 2.68 -21.99 9.50
N TYR A 281 2.90 -23.30 9.61
CA TYR A 281 3.57 -23.92 10.75
C TYR A 281 5.07 -23.63 10.78
N GLU A 282 5.71 -23.52 9.61
CA GLU A 282 7.10 -23.09 9.51
C GLU A 282 7.29 -21.63 9.89
N VAL A 283 6.31 -20.79 9.54
CA VAL A 283 6.32 -19.36 9.93
C VAL A 283 6.14 -19.24 11.45
N LEU A 284 5.18 -19.98 12.02
CA LEU A 284 4.95 -20.03 13.47
C LEU A 284 6.17 -20.53 14.24
N SER A 285 6.83 -21.59 13.77
CA SER A 285 8.05 -22.08 14.41
C SER A 285 9.19 -21.08 14.32
N GLY A 286 9.36 -20.41 13.17
CA GLY A 286 10.34 -19.34 12.99
C GLY A 286 10.13 -18.17 13.96
N PHE A 287 8.89 -17.75 14.18
CA PHE A 287 8.57 -16.71 15.16
C PHE A 287 8.82 -17.12 16.61
N ARG A 288 8.81 -18.42 16.95
CA ARG A 288 9.13 -18.88 18.31
C ARG A 288 10.63 -19.00 18.57
N GLN A 289 11.43 -19.17 17.52
CA GLN A 289 12.88 -19.37 17.63
C GLN A 289 13.68 -18.07 17.58
N GLY A 290 13.11 -16.99 17.01
CA GLY A 290 13.73 -15.65 16.96
C GLY A 290 13.32 -14.76 18.12
#